data_AF-A0A7S7QE60-F1
#
_entry.id   AF-A0A7S7QE60-F1
#
_cell.length_a   1.000
_cell.length_b   1.000
_cell.length_c   1.000
_cell.angle_alpha   90.00
_cell.angle_beta   90.00
_cell.angle_gamma   90.00
#
_symmetry.space_group_name_H-M   'P 1'
#
loop_
_entity.id
_entity.type
_entity.pdbx_description
1 polymer ?
#
loop_
_entity_poly.entity_id
_entity_poly.type
_entity_poly.pdbx_seq_one_letter_code
_entity_poly.pdbx_strand_id
1 'polypeptide(L)' 'MPNPVRTRRQVAEAHKKVFRKRLRELAASMGARHPAVLGDALLLLIEGIYVTGQQSEEGPAQSAFTVAKLLIDAILKA' A
#
# COMPACT_ATOMS: atom_id res chain seq x y z
N MET A 1 5.99 -33.34 7.11
CA MET A 1 5.12 -32.73 8.15
C MET A 1 3.97 -32.01 7.46
N PRO A 2 2.72 -32.10 7.95
CA PRO A 2 1.62 -31.36 7.35
C PRO A 2 1.76 -29.85 7.64
N ASN A 3 1.38 -29.02 6.67
CA ASN A 3 1.46 -27.56 6.77
C ASN A 3 0.43 -27.05 7.79
N PRO A 4 0.79 -26.21 8.78
CA PRO A 4 -0.17 -25.73 9.77
C PRO A 4 -1.33 -24.98 9.08
N VAL A 5 -2.57 -25.39 9.41
CA VAL A 5 -3.79 -24.74 8.93
C VAL A 5 -3.85 -23.32 9.51
N ARG A 6 -3.74 -22.31 8.65
CA ARG A 6 -3.88 -20.90 9.02
C ARG A 6 -5.31 -20.44 8.80
N THR A 7 -5.84 -19.64 9.72
CA THR A 7 -7.13 -18.96 9.53
C THR A 7 -7.05 -17.95 8.38
N ARG A 8 -8.18 -17.65 7.72
CA ARG A 8 -8.25 -16.59 6.67
C ARG A 8 -7.66 -15.26 7.14
N ARG A 9 -7.88 -14.89 8.41
CA ARG A 9 -7.31 -13.69 9.03
C ARG A 9 -5.79 -13.74 9.09
N GLN A 10 -5.20 -14.86 9.52
CA GLN A 10 -3.75 -15.01 9.59
C GLN A 10 -3.07 -14.96 8.20
N VAL A 11 -3.73 -15.49 7.17
CA VAL A 11 -3.26 -15.39 5.78
C VAL A 11 -3.31 -13.95 5.28
N ALA A 12 -4.42 -13.24 5.51
CA ALA A 12 -4.57 -11.83 5.14
C ALA A 12 -3.52 -10.94 5.83
N GLU A 13 -3.30 -11.12 7.14
CA GLU A 13 -2.27 -10.38 7.88
C GLU A 13 -0.86 -10.66 7.39
N ALA A 14 -0.54 -11.92 7.07
CA ALA A 14 0.77 -12.28 6.52
C ALA A 14 0.99 -11.63 5.14
N HIS A 15 -0.02 -11.64 4.27
CA HIS A 15 0.06 -11.01 2.95
C HIS A 15 0.20 -9.49 3.05
N LYS A 16 -0.55 -8.84 3.95
CA LYS A 16 -0.43 -7.38 4.21
C LYS A 16 0.95 -7.00 4.74
N LYS A 17 1.53 -7.82 5.63
CA LYS A 17 2.90 -7.59 6.15
C LYS A 17 3.96 -7.69 5.06
N VAL A 18 3.89 -8.71 4.19
CA VAL A 18 4.81 -8.86 3.05
C VAL A 18 4.63 -7.70 2.07
N PHE A 19 3.39 -7.31 1.80
CA PHE A 19 3.10 -6.21 0.88
C PHE A 19 3.63 -4.87 1.42
N ARG A 20 3.40 -4.58 2.70
CA ARG A 20 3.98 -3.41 3.38
C ARG A 20 5.50 -3.38 3.31
N LYS A 21 6.15 -4.53 3.55
CA LYS A 21 7.62 -4.64 3.47
C LYS A 21 8.12 -4.24 2.08
N ARG A 22 7.50 -4.78 1.02
CA ARG A 22 7.86 -4.47 -0.37
C ARG A 22 7.68 -3.00 -0.72
N LEU A 23 6.59 -2.38 -0.27
CA LEU A 23 6.35 -0.94 -0.52
C LEU A 23 7.41 -0.06 0.15
N ARG A 24 7.86 -0.43 1.35
CA ARG A 24 8.95 0.28 2.05
C ARG A 24 10.30 0.07 1.36
N GLU A 25 10.58 -1.13 0.87
CA GLU A 25 11.79 -1.43 0.08
C GLU A 25 11.82 -0.61 -1.22
N LEU A 26 10.69 -0.52 -1.92
CA LEU A 26 10.55 0.34 -3.10
C LEU A 26 10.76 1.81 -2.75
N ALA A 27 10.12 2.31 -1.69
CA ALA A 27 10.32 3.67 -1.22
C ALA A 27 11.79 3.98 -0.90
N ALA A 28 12.50 3.05 -0.28
CA ALA A 28 13.93 3.19 0.00
C ALA A 28 14.75 3.22 -1.30
N SER A 29 14.44 2.35 -2.26
CA SER A 29 15.12 2.32 -3.57
C SER A 29 14.92 3.59 -4.39
N MET A 30 13.82 4.32 -4.17
CA MET A 30 13.56 5.62 -4.79
C MET A 30 14.27 6.79 -4.10
N GLY A 31 14.96 6.55 -2.98
CA GLY A 31 15.64 7.61 -2.22
C GLY A 31 14.71 8.43 -1.34
N ALA A 32 13.55 7.89 -0.94
CA ALA A 32 12.63 8.59 -0.05
C ALA A 32 13.30 8.98 1.27
N ARG A 33 13.12 10.24 1.70
CA ARG A 33 13.61 10.72 3.01
C ARG A 33 13.02 9.92 4.17
N HIS A 34 11.78 9.48 4.03
CA HIS A 34 11.07 8.63 5.00
C HIS A 34 10.45 7.40 4.32
N PRO A 35 11.23 6.36 3.99
CA PRO A 35 10.76 5.19 3.24
C PRO A 35 9.60 4.45 3.91
N ALA A 36 9.62 4.37 5.24
CA ALA A 36 8.56 3.74 6.02
C ALA A 36 7.23 4.47 5.86
N VAL A 37 7.26 5.81 5.90
CA VAL A 37 6.07 6.66 5.79
C VAL A 37 5.48 6.59 4.39
N LEU A 38 6.33 6.67 3.34
CA LEU A 38 5.86 6.52 1.96
C LEU A 38 5.25 5.12 1.72
N GLY A 39 5.89 4.06 2.21
CA GLY A 39 5.37 2.71 2.08
C GLY A 39 4.01 2.51 2.77
N ASP A 40 3.84 3.09 3.96
CA ASP A 40 2.57 3.00 4.70
C ASP A 40 1.47 3.87 4.04
N ALA A 41 1.82 5.06 3.52
CA ALA A 41 0.89 5.91 2.79
C ALA A 41 0.37 5.25 1.50
N LEU A 42 1.26 4.60 0.74
CA LEU A 42 0.88 3.85 -0.46
C LEU A 42 0.00 2.63 -0.12
N LEU A 43 0.29 1.93 0.99
CA LEU A 43 -0.56 0.82 1.44
C LEU A 43 -1.98 1.30 1.78
N LEU A 44 -2.11 2.39 2.53
CA LEU A 44 -3.39 2.99 2.89
C LEU A 44 -4.17 3.43 1.65
N LEU A 45 -3.50 4.02 0.66
CA LEU A 45 -4.12 4.41 -0.61
C LEU A 45 -4.71 3.18 -1.34
N ILE A 46 -3.95 2.09 -1.43
CA ILE A 46 -4.39 0.85 -2.10
C ILE A 46 -5.58 0.21 -1.38
N GLU A 47 -5.56 0.17 -0.05
CA GLU A 47 -6.69 -0.32 0.74
C GLU A 47 -7.93 0.58 0.56
N GLY A 48 -7.75 1.90 0.50
CA GLY A 48 -8.82 2.86 0.22
C GLY A 48 -9.44 2.70 -1.17
N ILE A 49 -8.63 2.44 -2.19
CA ILE A 49 -9.10 2.15 -3.56
C ILE A 49 -9.94 0.87 -3.56
N TYR A 50 -9.49 -0.17 -2.87
CA TYR A 50 -10.22 -1.45 -2.81
C TYR A 50 -11.59 -1.29 -2.14
N VAL A 51 -11.71 -0.46 -1.10
CA VAL A 51 -12.98 -0.19 -0.41
C VAL A 51 -13.88 0.69 -1.27
N THR A 52 -13.38 1.82 -1.76
CA THR A 52 -14.20 2.81 -2.48
C THR A 52 -14.62 2.35 -3.88
N GLY A 53 -13.78 1.58 -4.57
CA GLY A 53 -14.11 1.01 -5.89
C GLY A 53 -15.20 -0.06 -5.84
N GLN A 54 -15.45 -0.68 -4.67
CA GLN A 54 -16.61 -1.57 -4.49
C GLN A 54 -17.92 -0.80 -4.29
N GLN A 55 -17.86 0.50 -4.00
CA GLN A 55 -19.02 1.31 -3.65
C GLN A 55 -19.51 2.15 -4.84
N SER A 56 -18.63 2.52 -5.78
CA SER A 56 -18.98 3.29 -6.97
C SER A 56 -17.90 3.17 -8.05
N GLU A 57 -18.32 3.08 -9.32
CA GLU A 57 -17.44 3.18 -10.50
C GLU A 57 -16.91 4.62 -10.69
N GLU A 58 -17.67 5.62 -10.23
CA GLU A 58 -17.33 7.05 -10.26
C GLU A 58 -16.90 7.57 -8.88
N GLY A 59 -16.04 6.81 -8.22
CA GLY A 59 -15.58 7.08 -6.86
C GLY A 59 -14.18 7.70 -6.75
N PRO A 60 -13.73 7.99 -5.52
CA PRO A 60 -12.39 8.52 -5.23
C PRO A 60 -11.23 7.69 -5.80
N ALA A 61 -11.48 6.40 -6.08
CA ALA A 61 -10.54 5.50 -6.74
C ALA A 61 -10.01 6.02 -8.09
N GLN A 62 -10.78 6.87 -8.80
CA GLN A 62 -10.33 7.47 -10.06
C GLN A 62 -9.09 8.37 -9.88
N SER A 63 -8.93 8.98 -8.70
CA SER A 63 -7.79 9.85 -8.37
C SER A 63 -6.54 9.08 -7.93
N ALA A 64 -6.60 7.75 -7.84
CA ALA A 64 -5.55 6.89 -7.29
C ALA A 64 -4.14 7.19 -7.84
N PHE A 65 -4.01 7.21 -9.16
CA PHE A 65 -2.72 7.42 -9.82
C PHE A 65 -2.14 8.81 -9.48
N THR A 66 -2.97 9.85 -9.59
CA THR A 66 -2.58 11.23 -9.28
C THR A 66 -2.14 11.35 -7.83
N VAL A 67 -2.90 10.79 -6.88
CA VAL A 67 -2.57 10.83 -5.45
C VAL A 67 -1.28 10.08 -5.16
N ALA A 68 -1.07 8.89 -5.74
CA ALA A 68 0.17 8.13 -5.58
C ALA A 68 1.39 8.94 -6.05
N LYS A 69 1.29 9.58 -7.23
CA LYS A 69 2.35 10.43 -7.76
C LYS A 69 2.65 11.61 -6.83
N LEU A 70 1.62 12.30 -6.33
CA LEU A 70 1.78 13.42 -5.41
C LEU A 70 2.48 13.01 -4.11
N LEU A 71 2.12 11.85 -3.53
CA LEU A 71 2.75 11.33 -2.32
C LEU A 71 4.23 10.99 -2.54
N ILE A 72 4.55 10.36 -3.67
CA ILE A 72 5.93 10.05 -4.05
C ILE A 72 6.71 11.36 -4.24
N ASP A 73 6.22 12.26 -5.08
CA ASP A 73 6.89 13.53 -5.38
C ASP A 73 7.14 14.36 -4.11
N ALA A 74 6.16 14.42 -3.20
CA ALA A 74 6.29 15.17 -1.95
C ALA A 74 7.38 14.61 -1.03
N ILE A 75 7.50 13.28 -0.93
CA ILE A 75 8.49 12.63 -0.05
C ILE A 75 9.88 12.57 -0.68
N LEU A 76 9.99 12.56 -2.01
CA LEU A 76 11.28 12.59 -2.72
C LEU A 76 11.89 13.99 -2.81
N LYS A 77 11.06 15.05 -2.81
CA LYS A 77 11.54 16.45 -2.85
C LYS A 77 11.88 17.02 -1.47
N ALA A 78 11.47 16.35 -0.40
CA ALA A 78 11.63 16.79 0.98
C ALA A 78 13.00 16.45 1.56
#